data_AF-A0A1L8E0S9-F1
#
_entry.id   AF-A0A1L8E0S9-F1
#
_cell.length_a   1.000
_cell.length_b   1.000
_cell.length_c   1.000
_cell.angle_alpha   90.00
_cell.angle_beta   90.00
_cell.angle_gamma   90.00
#
_symmetry.space_group_name_H-M   'P 1'
#
loop_
_entity.id
_entity.type
_entity.pdbx_description
1 polymer ?
#
loop_
_entity_poly.entity_id
_entity_poly.type
_entity_poly.pdbx_seq_one_letter_code
_entity_poly.pdbx_strand_id
1 'polypeptide(L)'
;MSAAARTQDLPPKSGYAPISFKRIPPKTYFKGLTIFGGYFALTFGGFYLYALNYWDVEREEVEMRSARNAILPLLRAERDREFLKQCRRNRDEEAKLMANVPGWEVGTWYGEPVFKTLSDDTWVSPSFKEYYGHTNYAAAARRAHIKLYN
;
A
#
# COMPACT_ATOMS: atom_id res chain seq x y z
N MET A 1 2.60 -70.30 -76.46
CA MET A 1 3.16 -69.41 -75.40
C MET A 1 2.22 -68.23 -75.23
N SER A 2 1.25 -68.30 -74.31
CA SER A 2 0.37 -67.15 -74.03
C SER A 2 0.97 -66.39 -72.85
N ALA A 3 1.38 -65.14 -73.09
CA ALA A 3 2.08 -64.31 -72.12
C ALA A 3 1.13 -63.94 -70.96
N ALA A 4 1.55 -64.17 -69.72
CA ALA A 4 0.80 -63.79 -68.52
C ALA A 4 0.54 -62.27 -68.51
N ALA A 5 -0.73 -61.88 -68.49
CA ALA A 5 -1.14 -60.48 -68.47
C ALA A 5 -0.71 -59.84 -67.14
N ARG A 6 0.17 -58.83 -67.21
CA ARG A 6 0.54 -58.02 -66.05
C ARG A 6 -0.50 -56.92 -65.85
N THR A 7 -1.15 -56.90 -64.70
CA THR A 7 -1.99 -55.78 -64.28
C THR A 7 -1.10 -54.59 -63.98
N GLN A 8 -1.16 -53.58 -64.85
CA GLN A 8 -0.46 -52.32 -64.67
C GLN A 8 -1.40 -51.32 -64.01
N ASP A 9 -0.93 -50.61 -62.98
CA ASP A 9 -1.70 -49.52 -62.38
C ASP A 9 -1.71 -48.32 -63.35
N LEU A 10 -2.90 -47.89 -63.73
CA LEU A 10 -3.14 -46.90 -64.78
C LEU A 10 -4.18 -45.89 -64.29
N PRO A 11 -4.10 -44.62 -64.71
CA PRO A 11 -5.12 -43.64 -64.39
C PRO A 11 -6.49 -44.10 -64.94
N PRO A 12 -7.59 -43.68 -64.29
CA PRO A 12 -8.93 -43.96 -64.80
C PRO A 12 -9.09 -43.40 -66.22
N LYS A 13 -9.88 -44.08 -67.06
CA LYS A 13 -10.08 -43.69 -68.47
C LYS A 13 -10.58 -42.25 -68.66
N SER A 14 -11.25 -41.69 -67.64
CA SER A 14 -11.76 -40.31 -67.61
C SER A 14 -10.75 -39.27 -67.10
N GLY A 15 -9.56 -39.69 -66.65
CA GLY A 15 -8.61 -38.83 -65.94
C GLY A 15 -8.97 -38.56 -64.48
N TYR A 16 -8.00 -38.03 -63.72
CA TYR A 16 -8.20 -37.59 -62.34
C TYR A 16 -8.89 -36.22 -62.27
N ALA A 17 -9.52 -35.93 -61.13
CA ALA A 17 -10.07 -34.61 -60.86
C ALA A 17 -8.96 -33.54 -60.92
N PRO A 18 -9.27 -32.31 -61.39
CA PRO A 18 -8.29 -31.25 -61.46
C PRO A 18 -7.84 -30.87 -60.03
N ILE A 19 -6.54 -31.00 -59.78
CA ILE A 19 -5.95 -30.59 -58.51
C ILE A 19 -5.77 -29.07 -58.54
N SER A 20 -6.35 -28.37 -57.57
CA SER A 20 -6.12 -26.93 -57.40
C SER A 20 -4.70 -26.71 -56.90
N PHE A 21 -3.79 -26.37 -57.81
CA PHE A 21 -2.40 -26.02 -57.49
C PHE A 21 -2.22 -24.55 -57.11
N LYS A 22 -3.23 -23.70 -57.35
CA LYS A 22 -3.18 -22.27 -57.03
C LYS A 22 -3.43 -22.05 -55.53
N ARG A 23 -2.70 -21.10 -54.95
CA ARG A 23 -2.92 -20.64 -53.57
C ARG A 23 -4.29 -19.96 -53.46
N ILE A 24 -5.11 -20.39 -52.52
CA ILE A 24 -6.37 -19.73 -52.15
C ILE A 24 -6.09 -18.90 -50.88
N PRO A 25 -6.02 -17.55 -50.97
CA PRO A 25 -5.82 -16.74 -49.78
C PRO A 25 -7.05 -16.79 -48.86
N PRO A 26 -6.88 -16.80 -47.54
CA PRO A 26 -8.00 -16.76 -46.60
C PRO A 26 -8.74 -15.42 -46.69
N LYS A 27 -10.06 -15.45 -46.48
CA LYS A 27 -10.88 -14.23 -46.41
C LYS A 27 -10.56 -13.46 -45.12
N THR A 28 -10.25 -12.18 -45.24
CA THR A 28 -10.03 -11.28 -44.10
C THR A 28 -11.33 -10.54 -43.77
N TYR A 29 -11.78 -10.67 -42.52
CA TYR A 29 -13.05 -10.07 -42.08
C TYR A 29 -12.89 -8.63 -41.58
N PHE A 30 -11.73 -8.29 -41.03
CA PHE A 30 -11.45 -6.97 -40.49
C PHE A 30 -10.35 -6.27 -41.28
N LYS A 31 -10.60 -5.00 -41.62
CA LYS A 31 -9.62 -4.11 -42.26
C LYS A 31 -8.89 -3.29 -41.18
N GLY A 32 -7.73 -2.73 -41.50
CA GLY A 32 -6.93 -1.96 -40.52
C GLY A 32 -7.74 -0.88 -39.79
N LEU A 33 -8.52 -0.07 -40.52
CA LEU A 33 -9.36 0.97 -39.92
C LEU A 33 -10.43 0.43 -38.96
N THR A 34 -11.02 -0.74 -39.25
CA THR A 34 -12.01 -1.35 -38.34
C THR A 34 -11.39 -1.79 -37.03
N ILE A 35 -10.14 -2.25 -37.06
CA ILE A 35 -9.39 -2.63 -35.86
C ILE A 35 -9.04 -1.40 -35.03
N PHE A 36 -8.55 -0.33 -35.68
CA PHE A 36 -8.29 0.94 -35.00
C PHE A 36 -9.56 1.54 -34.39
N GLY A 37 -10.67 1.53 -35.11
CA GLY A 37 -11.96 2.00 -34.60
C GLY A 37 -12.43 1.20 -33.38
N GLY A 38 -12.33 -0.13 -33.44
CA GLY A 38 -12.64 -1.00 -32.30
C GLY A 38 -11.74 -0.76 -31.09
N TYR A 39 -10.44 -0.58 -31.31
CA TYR A 39 -9.47 -0.26 -30.26
C TYR A 39 -9.80 1.06 -29.56
N PHE A 40 -10.07 2.13 -30.31
CA PHE A 40 -10.44 3.41 -29.74
C PHE A 40 -11.78 3.34 -29.00
N ALA A 41 -12.79 2.68 -29.57
CA ALA A 41 -14.08 2.51 -28.91
C ALA A 41 -13.95 1.79 -27.56
N LEU A 42 -13.17 0.70 -27.51
CA LEU A 42 -12.91 -0.02 -26.26
C LEU A 42 -12.12 0.83 -25.26
N THR A 43 -11.11 1.55 -25.74
CA THR A 43 -10.25 2.39 -24.89
C THR A 43 -11.03 3.55 -24.29
N PHE A 44 -11.78 4.31 -25.09
CA PHE A 44 -12.61 5.42 -24.59
C PHE A 44 -13.75 4.92 -23.70
N GLY A 45 -14.38 3.79 -24.05
CA GLY A 45 -15.38 3.15 -23.18
C GLY A 45 -14.79 2.74 -21.84
N GLY A 46 -13.58 2.16 -21.83
CA GLY A 46 -12.87 1.80 -20.60
C GLY A 46 -12.53 3.02 -19.74
N PHE A 47 -12.00 4.10 -20.34
CA PHE A 47 -11.72 5.34 -19.62
C PHE A 47 -12.97 5.97 -19.02
N TYR A 48 -14.11 5.92 -19.72
CA TYR A 48 -15.37 6.43 -19.19
C TYR A 48 -15.82 5.65 -17.95
N LEU A 49 -15.82 4.32 -18.00
CA LEU A 49 -16.17 3.49 -16.85
C LEU A 49 -15.19 3.66 -15.68
N TYR A 50 -13.90 3.80 -15.99
CA TYR A 50 -12.88 4.12 -14.98
C TYR A 50 -13.14 5.46 -14.31
N ALA A 51 -13.47 6.50 -15.06
CA ALA A 51 -13.76 7.83 -14.52
C ALA A 51 -14.96 7.81 -13.55
N LEU A 52 -16.02 7.06 -13.89
CA LEU A 52 -17.16 6.87 -12.99
C LEU A 52 -16.73 6.21 -11.67
N ASN A 53 -15.95 5.12 -11.75
CA ASN A 53 -15.45 4.44 -10.56
C ASN A 53 -14.51 5.32 -9.72
N TYR A 54 -13.67 6.12 -10.38
CA TYR A 54 -12.76 7.04 -9.72
C TYR A 54 -13.50 8.04 -8.81
N TRP A 55 -14.59 8.63 -9.30
CA TRP A 55 -15.40 9.56 -8.50
C TRP A 55 -16.08 8.89 -7.32
N ASP A 56 -16.49 7.62 -7.46
CA ASP A 56 -17.07 6.86 -6.36
C ASP A 56 -16.04 6.55 -5.27
N VAL A 57 -14.84 6.12 -5.66
CA VAL A 57 -13.72 5.88 -4.73
C VAL A 57 -13.31 7.17 -4.04
N GLU A 58 -13.17 8.28 -4.77
CA GLU A 58 -12.82 9.57 -4.19
C GLU A 58 -13.85 10.01 -3.15
N ARG A 59 -15.14 9.83 -3.43
CA ARG A 59 -16.23 10.12 -2.49
C ARG A 59 -16.12 9.27 -1.22
N GLU A 60 -15.87 7.98 -1.34
CA GLU A 60 -15.67 7.08 -0.20
C GLU A 60 -14.44 7.47 0.64
N GLU A 61 -13.32 7.84 -0.01
CA GLU A 61 -12.15 8.29 0.71
C GLU A 61 -12.38 9.60 1.46
N VAL A 62 -13.12 10.55 0.86
CA VAL A 62 -13.48 11.82 1.51
C VAL A 62 -14.39 11.54 2.71
N GLU A 63 -15.37 10.65 2.58
CA GLU A 63 -16.22 10.23 3.70
C GLU A 63 -15.40 9.63 4.84
N MET A 64 -14.51 8.67 4.53
CA MET A 64 -13.65 8.04 5.53
C MET A 64 -12.68 9.01 6.20
N ARG A 65 -12.08 9.94 5.44
CA ARG A 65 -11.23 11.01 6.01
C ARG A 65 -12.04 11.93 6.93
N SER A 66 -13.26 12.26 6.54
CA SER A 66 -14.15 13.13 7.33
C SER A 66 -14.58 12.44 8.63
N ALA A 67 -14.93 11.15 8.57
CA ALA A 67 -15.23 10.34 9.75
C ALA A 67 -14.03 10.25 10.71
N ARG A 68 -12.81 10.05 10.18
CA ARG A 68 -11.59 10.07 10.99
C ARG A 68 -11.36 11.42 11.64
N ASN A 69 -11.52 12.52 10.90
CA ASN A 69 -11.35 13.88 11.43
C ASN A 69 -12.35 14.21 12.53
N ALA A 70 -13.58 13.70 12.43
CA ALA A 70 -14.60 13.88 13.47
C ALA A 70 -14.22 13.18 14.79
N ILE A 71 -13.60 12.00 14.73
CA ILE A 71 -13.23 11.20 15.91
C ILE A 71 -11.83 11.57 16.45
N LEU A 72 -10.94 12.08 15.58
CA LEU A 72 -9.57 12.47 15.91
C LEU A 72 -9.43 13.32 17.18
N PRO A 73 -10.23 14.38 17.44
CA PRO A 73 -10.07 15.19 18.66
C PRO A 73 -10.29 14.38 19.94
N LEU A 74 -11.22 13.43 19.95
CA LEU A 74 -11.46 12.57 21.10
C LEU A 74 -10.27 11.63 21.35
N LEU A 75 -9.82 10.93 20.31
CA LEU A 75 -8.66 10.03 20.39
C LEU A 75 -7.39 10.77 20.79
N ARG A 76 -7.22 11.99 20.28
CA ARG A 76 -6.10 12.86 20.62
C ARG A 76 -6.14 13.22 22.10
N ALA A 77 -7.29 13.63 22.61
CA ALA A 77 -7.47 13.97 24.02
C ALA A 77 -7.22 12.76 24.94
N GLU A 78 -7.71 11.57 24.58
CA GLU A 78 -7.46 10.34 25.34
C GLU A 78 -5.97 10.01 25.42
N ARG A 79 -5.30 10.05 24.26
CA ARG A 79 -3.87 9.81 24.16
C ARG A 79 -3.04 10.83 24.92
N ASP A 80 -3.37 12.11 24.81
CA ASP A 80 -2.66 13.19 25.50
C ASP A 80 -2.85 13.08 27.03
N ARG A 81 -4.04 12.65 27.51
CA ARG A 81 -4.28 12.34 28.92
C ARG A 81 -3.40 11.19 29.42
N GLU A 82 -3.34 10.07 28.69
CA GLU A 82 -2.51 8.93 29.12
C GLU A 82 -1.02 9.28 29.06
N PHE A 83 -0.60 10.05 28.07
CA PHE A 83 0.77 10.53 27.94
C PHE A 83 1.21 11.37 29.15
N LEU A 84 0.39 12.35 29.56
CA LEU A 84 0.68 13.18 30.73
C LEU A 84 0.65 12.38 32.03
N LYS A 85 -0.28 11.43 32.18
CA LYS A 85 -0.31 10.51 33.32
C LYS A 85 0.98 9.69 33.42
N GLN A 86 1.48 9.18 32.29
CA GLN A 86 2.74 8.44 32.30
C GLN A 86 3.94 9.33 32.62
N CYS A 87 4.01 10.55 32.06
CA CYS A 87 5.05 11.51 32.43
C CYS A 87 5.03 11.83 33.93
N ARG A 88 3.83 11.94 34.52
CA ARG A 88 3.67 12.15 35.96
C ARG A 88 4.19 10.96 36.77
N ARG A 89 3.84 9.73 36.37
CA ARG A 89 4.37 8.51 37.00
C ARG A 89 5.90 8.48 36.97
N ASN A 90 6.50 8.77 35.82
CA ASN A 90 7.96 8.79 35.69
C ASN A 90 8.59 9.85 36.62
N ARG A 91 7.98 11.05 36.71
CA ARG A 91 8.46 12.11 37.61
C ARG A 91 8.33 11.73 39.09
N ASP A 92 7.23 11.08 39.47
CA ASP A 92 7.03 10.62 40.85
C ASP A 92 8.01 9.48 41.22
N GLU A 93 8.35 8.60 40.27
CA GLU A 93 9.38 7.56 40.45
C GLU A 93 10.80 8.15 40.47
N GLU A 94 11.11 9.14 39.63
CA GLU A 94 12.37 9.89 39.69
C GLU A 94 12.57 10.53 41.06
N ALA A 95 11.52 11.17 41.62
CA ALA A 95 11.57 11.78 42.95
C ALA A 95 11.90 10.77 44.06
N LYS A 96 11.34 9.56 43.98
CA LYS A 96 11.63 8.49 44.94
C LYS A 96 13.04 7.93 44.78
N LEU A 97 13.44 7.66 43.53
CA LEU A 97 14.72 7.03 43.20
C LEU A 97 15.90 7.95 43.54
N MET A 98 15.75 9.26 43.27
CA MET A 98 16.83 10.25 43.42
C MET A 98 16.79 11.01 44.75
N ALA A 99 15.90 10.65 45.68
CA ALA A 99 15.71 11.33 46.96
C ALA A 99 17.00 11.44 47.81
N ASN A 100 17.91 10.47 47.67
CA ASN A 100 19.14 10.41 48.46
C ASN A 100 20.37 10.99 47.74
N VAL A 101 20.19 11.56 46.55
CA VAL A 101 21.29 12.11 45.75
C VAL A 101 21.46 13.61 46.07
N PRO A 102 22.61 14.04 46.60
CA PRO A 102 22.81 15.44 46.96
C PRO A 102 22.77 16.35 45.72
N GLY A 103 22.01 17.44 45.81
CA GLY A 103 21.88 18.43 44.73
C GLY A 103 20.97 18.00 43.56
N TRP A 104 20.29 16.84 43.65
CA TRP A 104 19.35 16.44 42.61
C TRP A 104 18.01 17.17 42.74
N GLU A 105 17.62 17.88 41.70
CA GLU A 105 16.33 18.53 41.58
C GLU A 105 15.49 17.86 40.49
N VAL A 106 14.35 17.28 40.88
CA VAL A 106 13.51 16.45 40.00
C VAL A 106 13.07 17.20 38.75
N GLY A 107 13.31 16.61 37.58
CA GLY A 107 12.97 17.19 36.28
C GLY A 107 13.97 18.24 35.77
N THR A 108 15.10 18.40 36.43
CA THR A 108 16.24 19.22 35.98
C THR A 108 17.52 18.40 36.01
N TRP A 109 18.58 18.91 35.40
CA TRP A 109 19.91 18.37 35.56
C TRP A 109 20.62 19.12 36.70
N TYR A 110 20.54 18.61 37.92
CA TYR A 110 21.14 19.23 39.12
C TYR A 110 20.80 20.74 39.27
N GLY A 111 19.53 21.10 39.06
CA GLY A 111 19.04 22.48 39.11
C GLY A 111 19.15 23.27 37.81
N GLU A 112 19.86 22.75 36.80
CA GLU A 112 19.90 23.37 35.46
C GLU A 112 18.85 22.75 34.51
N PRO A 113 18.10 23.55 33.74
CA PRO A 113 17.27 23.00 32.67
C PRO A 113 18.13 22.36 31.59
N VAL A 114 17.71 21.18 31.11
CA VAL A 114 18.41 20.44 30.05
C VAL A 114 18.46 21.26 28.74
N PHE A 115 17.36 21.97 28.43
CA PHE A 115 17.27 22.83 27.26
C PHE A 115 17.48 24.29 27.65
N LYS A 116 18.64 24.85 27.25
CA LYS A 116 19.05 26.21 27.64
C LYS A 116 18.48 27.33 26.77
N THR A 117 18.09 27.02 25.53
CA THR A 117 17.65 28.01 24.53
C THR A 117 16.14 28.14 24.42
N LEU A 118 15.39 27.20 25.00
CA LEU A 118 13.94 27.19 24.95
C LEU A 118 13.37 28.02 26.10
N SER A 119 12.18 28.60 25.89
CA SER A 119 11.45 29.25 26.96
C SER A 119 10.85 28.22 27.92
N ASP A 120 10.67 28.62 29.18
CA ASP A 120 10.12 27.76 30.24
C ASP A 120 8.70 27.24 29.93
N ASP A 121 7.91 27.99 29.16
CA ASP A 121 6.55 27.62 28.75
C ASP A 121 6.52 26.61 27.58
N THR A 122 7.66 26.32 26.95
CA THR A 122 7.71 25.43 25.78
C THR A 122 7.70 23.98 26.22
N TRP A 123 6.65 23.23 25.85
CA TRP A 123 6.60 21.79 26.07
C TRP A 123 7.56 21.04 25.14
N VAL A 124 8.54 20.35 25.73
CA VAL A 124 9.40 19.41 25.01
C VAL A 124 8.90 17.98 25.22
N SER A 125 8.55 17.31 24.13
CA SER A 125 8.07 15.93 24.22
C SER A 125 9.22 14.98 24.54
N PRO A 126 9.12 14.14 25.60
CA PRO A 126 10.15 13.17 25.93
C PRO A 126 10.43 12.19 24.79
N SER A 127 11.66 11.73 24.72
CA SER A 127 12.05 10.66 23.80
C SER A 127 11.36 9.34 24.17
N PHE A 128 11.29 8.39 23.22
CA PHE A 128 10.70 7.07 23.49
C PHE A 128 11.37 6.36 24.68
N LYS A 129 12.70 6.51 24.82
CA LYS A 129 13.46 5.91 25.92
C LYS A 129 13.15 6.58 27.26
N GLU A 130 12.99 7.90 27.29
CA GLU A 130 12.58 8.64 28.49
C GLU A 130 11.16 8.27 28.92
N TYR A 131 10.24 8.17 27.96
CA TYR A 131 8.85 7.81 28.25
C TYR A 131 8.72 6.40 28.84
N TYR A 132 9.52 5.45 28.35
CA TYR A 132 9.53 4.06 28.79
C TYR A 132 10.68 3.70 29.74
N GLY A 133 11.33 4.69 30.37
CA GLY A 133 12.56 4.49 31.16
C GLY A 133 12.45 3.49 32.31
N HIS A 134 11.27 3.36 32.92
CA HIS A 134 11.02 2.42 34.04
C HIS A 134 10.47 1.06 33.59
N THR A 135 10.43 0.77 32.29
CA THR A 135 9.92 -0.51 31.78
C THR A 135 11.05 -1.45 31.38
N ASN A 136 10.78 -2.76 31.41
CA ASN A 136 11.74 -3.73 30.91
C ASN A 136 11.89 -3.62 29.38
N TYR A 137 13.04 -4.06 28.87
CA TYR A 137 13.35 -3.98 27.43
C TYR A 137 12.29 -4.69 26.57
N ALA A 138 11.86 -5.89 26.97
CA ALA A 138 10.87 -6.66 26.21
C ALA A 138 9.52 -5.94 26.08
N ALA A 139 9.04 -5.28 27.14
CA ALA A 139 7.78 -4.54 27.10
C ALA A 139 7.92 -3.18 26.41
N ALA A 140 9.10 -2.55 26.45
CA ALA A 140 9.40 -1.38 25.63
C ALA A 140 9.43 -1.76 24.14
N ALA A 141 10.13 -2.83 23.76
CA ALA A 141 10.23 -3.30 22.38
C ALA A 141 8.86 -3.62 21.76
N ARG A 142 7.97 -4.30 22.51
CA ARG A 142 6.58 -4.54 22.05
C ARG A 142 5.81 -3.25 21.75
N ARG A 143 6.07 -2.18 22.51
CA ARG A 143 5.40 -0.87 22.34
C ARG A 143 6.08 0.01 21.28
N ALA A 144 7.34 -0.27 20.97
CA ALA A 144 8.07 0.42 19.89
C ALA A 144 7.45 0.14 18.51
N HIS A 145 6.77 -0.99 18.34
CA HIS A 145 6.21 -1.45 17.07
C HIS A 145 5.04 -0.63 16.51
N ILE A 146 4.59 0.44 17.17
CA ILE A 146 3.44 1.25 16.71
C ILE A 146 3.86 2.38 15.75
N LYS A 147 5.16 2.59 15.49
CA LYS A 147 5.65 3.79 14.76
C LYS A 147 6.42 3.55 13.45
N LEU A 148 6.34 2.36 12.86
CA LEU A 148 7.00 2.03 11.57
C LEU A 148 6.04 1.92 10.37
N TYR A 149 4.79 2.38 10.50
CA TYR A 149 3.83 2.48 9.40
C TYR A 149 3.37 3.93 9.22
N ASN A 150 4.34 4.80 8.90
CA ASN A 150 4.10 5.91 7.97
C ASN A 150 4.66 5.47 6.61
#